data_AF-A0A318IJT1-F1
#
_entry.id   AF-A0A318IJT1-F1
#
_cell.length_a   1.000
_cell.length_b   1.000
_cell.length_c   1.000
_cell.angle_alpha   90.00
_cell.angle_beta   90.00
_cell.angle_gamma   90.00
#
_symmetry.space_group_name_H-M   'P 1'
#
loop_
_entity.id
_entity.type
_entity.pdbx_description
1 polymer ?
#
loop_
_entity_poly.entity_id
_entity_poly.type
_entity_poly.pdbx_seq_one_letter_code
_entity_poly.pdbx_strand_id
1 'polypeptide(L)'
;MNMNEVAPTIDNAAERVTPWPSSDKARRIVVRWMYAAAIVHLLVGVAVPWLAGAPFADAYHRGIELHFWAATAPEPARAQQIWWMSMIAATVQCASVWMLALVHLGNRLRRREVWGWLLAGLLVWAPQDVLFSLQARVWGHVAIDATALVAMVPPLVWLLTRDTV
;
A
#
# COMPACT_ATOMS: atom_id res chain seq x y z
N MET A 1 31.19 -69.55 3.76
CA MET A 1 31.12 -68.45 2.78
C MET A 1 29.79 -67.75 3.02
N ASN A 2 29.82 -66.57 3.65
CA ASN A 2 28.63 -65.89 4.19
C ASN A 2 28.29 -64.69 3.29
N MET A 3 27.14 -64.73 2.61
CA MET A 3 26.65 -63.64 1.76
C MET A 3 25.71 -62.74 2.58
N ASN A 4 26.27 -61.73 3.25
CA ASN A 4 25.49 -60.64 3.83
C ASN A 4 25.87 -59.35 3.10
N GLU A 5 25.25 -59.11 1.96
CA GLU A 5 25.26 -57.80 1.30
C GLU A 5 23.95 -57.11 1.67
N VAL A 6 23.99 -56.29 2.72
CA VAL A 6 22.87 -55.44 3.10
C VAL A 6 22.87 -54.25 2.15
N ALA A 7 21.98 -54.26 1.17
CA ALA A 7 21.72 -53.13 0.30
C ALA A 7 21.14 -51.96 1.13
N PRO A 8 21.62 -50.72 0.96
CA PRO A 8 21.02 -49.57 1.62
C PRO A 8 19.63 -49.31 1.03
N THR A 9 18.60 -49.38 1.86
CA THR A 9 17.22 -49.04 1.49
C THR A 9 17.12 -47.56 1.10
N ILE A 10 16.57 -47.30 -0.08
CA ILE A 10 16.26 -45.98 -0.65
C ILE A 10 15.03 -45.39 0.07
N ASP A 11 15.07 -45.30 1.40
CA ASP A 11 13.96 -44.79 2.21
C ASP A 11 14.33 -43.56 3.06
N ASN A 12 15.57 -43.09 2.97
CA ASN A 12 16.06 -41.93 3.73
C ASN A 12 16.28 -40.66 2.89
N ALA A 13 15.93 -40.66 1.60
CA ALA A 13 16.19 -39.52 0.69
C ALA A 13 14.97 -38.64 0.40
N ALA A 14 13.78 -38.97 0.91
CA ALA A 14 12.68 -38.01 1.00
C ALA A 14 12.83 -37.21 2.31
N GLU A 15 13.96 -36.50 2.35
CA GLU A 15 14.26 -35.43 3.26
C GLU A 15 12.98 -34.59 3.43
N ARG A 16 12.48 -34.55 4.67
CA ARG A 16 11.45 -33.60 5.07
C ARG A 16 11.96 -32.22 4.71
N VAL A 17 11.51 -31.68 3.57
CA VAL A 17 11.67 -30.27 3.23
C VAL A 17 10.81 -29.51 4.22
N THR A 18 11.33 -29.31 5.43
CA THR A 18 10.80 -28.32 6.35
C THR A 18 10.90 -26.98 5.62
N PRO A 19 9.78 -26.24 5.42
CA PRO A 19 9.87 -24.91 4.86
C PRO A 19 10.83 -24.10 5.74
N TRP A 20 11.88 -23.56 5.13
CA TRP A 20 12.95 -22.86 5.85
C TRP A 20 12.35 -21.80 6.81
N PRO A 21 12.73 -21.79 8.11
CA PRO A 21 12.21 -20.83 9.11
C PRO A 21 12.34 -19.36 8.70
N SER A 22 13.30 -19.06 7.81
CA SER A 22 13.54 -17.74 7.23
C SER A 22 12.36 -17.23 6.39
N SER A 23 11.66 -18.10 5.68
CA SER A 23 10.51 -17.74 4.82
C SER A 23 9.31 -17.25 5.65
N ASP A 24 8.99 -17.96 6.73
CA ASP A 24 7.90 -17.58 7.64
C ASP A 24 8.21 -16.30 8.42
N LYS A 25 9.49 -16.09 8.80
CA LYS A 25 9.92 -14.83 9.44
C LYS A 25 9.82 -13.65 8.46
N ALA A 26 10.29 -13.82 7.22
CA ALA A 26 10.18 -12.79 6.17
C ALA A 26 8.71 -12.44 5.90
N ARG A 27 7.84 -13.43 5.74
CA ARG A 27 6.39 -13.21 5.53
C ARG A 27 5.78 -12.41 6.67
N ARG A 28 6.13 -12.75 7.92
CA ARG A 28 5.63 -12.02 9.10
C ARG A 28 6.05 -10.55 9.10
N ILE A 29 7.28 -10.25 8.68
CA ILE A 29 7.78 -8.87 8.56
C ILE A 29 6.97 -8.13 7.48
N VAL A 30 6.79 -8.74 6.30
CA VAL A 30 6.04 -8.14 5.19
C VAL A 30 4.58 -7.90 5.56
N VAL A 31 3.91 -8.85 6.22
CA VAL A 31 2.53 -8.67 6.69
C VAL A 31 2.43 -7.56 7.75
N ARG A 32 3.38 -7.51 8.71
CA ARG A 32 3.44 -6.41 9.69
C ARG A 32 3.62 -5.06 9.02
N TRP A 33 4.45 -4.99 7.98
CA TRP A 33 4.60 -3.79 7.16
C TRP A 33 3.28 -3.39 6.49
N MET A 34 2.55 -4.34 5.91
CA MET A 34 1.23 -4.06 5.32
C MET A 34 0.21 -3.53 6.35
N TYR A 35 0.21 -4.07 7.56
CA TYR A 35 -0.60 -3.50 8.66
C TYR A 35 -0.16 -2.08 9.00
N ALA A 36 1.16 -1.85 9.15
CA ALA A 36 1.69 -0.52 9.43
C ALA A 36 1.29 0.48 8.33
N ALA A 37 1.42 0.11 7.06
CA ALA A 37 1.01 0.93 5.94
C ALA A 37 -0.49 1.28 6.03
N ALA A 38 -1.37 0.29 6.25
CA ALA A 38 -2.81 0.53 6.37
C ALA A 38 -3.16 1.43 7.58
N ILE A 39 -2.48 1.26 8.72
CA ILE A 39 -2.64 2.14 9.89
C ILE A 39 -2.18 3.56 9.57
N VAL A 40 -1.04 3.73 8.90
CA VAL A 40 -0.53 5.06 8.51
C VAL A 40 -1.52 5.76 7.59
N HIS A 41 -2.09 5.08 6.60
CA HIS A 41 -3.13 5.67 5.73
C HIS A 41 -4.36 6.09 6.53
N LEU A 42 -4.81 5.27 7.49
CA LEU A 42 -5.93 5.62 8.37
C LEU A 42 -5.61 6.88 9.19
N LEU A 43 -4.43 6.93 9.81
CA LEU A 43 -3.99 8.06 10.62
C LEU A 43 -3.85 9.34 9.79
N VAL A 44 -3.31 9.25 8.58
CA VAL A 44 -3.25 10.38 7.64
C VAL A 44 -4.66 10.84 7.28
N GLY A 45 -5.56 9.91 6.93
CA GLY A 45 -6.96 10.24 6.65
C GLY A 45 -7.67 10.90 7.84
N VAL A 46 -7.34 10.53 9.08
CA VAL A 46 -7.87 11.18 10.29
C VAL A 46 -7.26 12.57 10.49
N ALA A 47 -5.97 12.74 10.20
CA ALA A 47 -5.25 13.98 10.46
C ALA A 47 -5.54 15.08 9.42
N VAL A 48 -5.68 14.74 8.14
CA VAL A 48 -5.79 15.70 7.03
C VAL A 48 -6.90 16.73 7.22
N PRO A 49 -8.14 16.40 7.64
CA PRO A 49 -9.19 17.42 7.81
C PRO A 49 -8.83 18.53 8.80
N TRP A 50 -8.01 18.20 9.81
CA TRP A 50 -7.58 19.14 10.86
C TRP A 50 -6.34 19.93 10.46
N LEU A 51 -5.56 19.42 9.51
CA LEU A 51 -4.28 19.98 9.11
C LEU A 51 -4.30 20.61 7.71
N ALA A 52 -5.38 20.41 6.94
CA ALA A 52 -5.47 20.88 5.56
C ALA A 52 -5.28 22.40 5.46
N GLY A 53 -5.81 23.19 6.40
CA GLY A 53 -5.64 24.64 6.42
C GLY A 53 -4.38 25.15 7.15
N ALA A 54 -3.47 24.27 7.57
CA ALA A 54 -2.32 24.67 8.38
C ALA A 54 -1.23 25.35 7.52
N PRO A 55 -0.38 26.22 8.10
CA PRO A 55 0.61 26.99 7.32
C PRO A 55 1.61 26.14 6.52
N PHE A 56 1.90 24.91 6.97
CA PHE A 56 2.79 24.02 6.23
C PHE A 56 2.21 23.57 4.87
N ALA A 57 0.88 23.63 4.72
CA ALA A 57 0.17 23.31 3.48
C ALA A 57 0.07 24.50 2.51
N ASP A 58 0.50 25.70 2.91
CA ASP A 58 0.33 26.92 2.10
C ASP A 58 1.04 26.84 0.75
N ALA A 59 2.24 26.25 0.72
CA ALA A 59 3.00 26.07 -0.52
C ALA A 59 2.28 25.11 -1.48
N TYR A 60 1.67 24.05 -0.93
CA TYR A 60 0.89 23.09 -1.70
C TYR A 60 -0.34 23.75 -2.33
N HIS A 61 -1.13 24.46 -1.53
CA HIS A 61 -2.31 25.15 -2.02
C HIS A 61 -2.00 26.25 -3.04
N ARG A 62 -0.93 27.02 -2.78
CA ARG A 62 -0.46 28.04 -3.72
C ARG A 62 -0.02 27.42 -5.04
N GLY A 63 0.62 26.24 -5.00
CA GLY A 63 0.98 25.49 -6.20
C GLY A 63 -0.24 25.15 -7.07
N ILE A 64 -1.33 24.72 -6.43
CA ILE A 64 -2.61 24.45 -7.12
C ILE A 64 -3.22 25.75 -7.66
N GLU A 65 -3.24 26.81 -6.86
CA GLU A 65 -3.78 28.12 -7.27
C GLU A 65 -3.06 28.65 -8.51
N LEU A 66 -1.73 28.59 -8.53
CA LEU A 66 -0.92 29.04 -9.66
C LEU A 66 -1.10 28.20 -10.92
N HIS A 67 -1.56 26.95 -10.79
CA HIS A 67 -1.87 26.12 -11.95
C HIS A 67 -3.19 26.55 -12.61
N PHE A 68 -4.23 26.82 -11.82
CA PHE A 68 -5.56 27.12 -12.32
C PHE A 68 -5.81 28.60 -12.61
N TRP A 69 -5.06 29.50 -11.96
CA TRP A 69 -5.19 30.95 -12.14
C TRP A 69 -3.83 31.61 -12.44
N ALA A 70 -3.76 32.31 -13.57
CA ALA A 70 -2.57 33.09 -13.94
C ALA A 70 -2.43 34.40 -13.14
N ALA A 71 -3.54 34.88 -12.58
CA ALA A 71 -3.60 36.04 -11.68
C ALA A 71 -3.97 35.57 -10.27
N THR A 72 -4.26 36.51 -9.36
CA THR A 72 -4.69 36.16 -8.00
C THR A 72 -5.89 35.22 -8.03
N ALA A 73 -5.78 34.09 -7.33
CA ALA A 73 -6.88 33.14 -7.23
C ALA A 73 -8.10 33.79 -6.54
N PRO A 74 -9.33 33.38 -6.90
CA PRO A 74 -10.52 33.82 -6.22
C PRO A 74 -10.43 33.53 -4.72
N GLU A 75 -10.94 34.45 -3.90
CA GLU A 75 -10.96 34.33 -2.44
C GLU A 75 -11.48 32.97 -1.92
N PRO A 76 -12.54 32.35 -2.48
CA PRO A 76 -13.01 31.05 -2.01
C PRO A 76 -12.16 29.85 -2.48
N ALA A 77 -11.19 30.02 -3.39
CA ALA A 77 -10.43 28.91 -3.97
C ALA A 77 -9.67 28.10 -2.91
N ARG A 78 -9.09 28.79 -1.92
CA ARG A 78 -8.39 28.15 -0.80
C ARG A 78 -9.34 27.33 0.06
N ALA A 79 -10.47 27.94 0.45
CA ALA A 79 -11.48 27.26 1.27
C ALA A 79 -12.03 26.02 0.55
N GLN A 80 -12.25 26.11 -0.76
CA GLN A 80 -12.65 24.98 -1.59
C GLN A 80 -11.59 23.86 -1.58
N GLN A 81 -10.30 24.16 -1.73
CA GLN A 81 -9.25 23.14 -1.67
C GLN A 81 -9.21 22.42 -0.31
N ILE A 82 -9.28 23.16 0.80
CA ILE A 82 -9.34 22.60 2.15
C ILE A 82 -10.55 21.68 2.33
N TRP A 83 -11.70 22.10 1.80
CA TRP A 83 -12.91 21.29 1.80
C TRP A 83 -12.74 19.99 1.00
N TRP A 84 -12.19 20.06 -0.22
CA TRP A 84 -11.90 18.88 -1.05
C TRP A 84 -10.94 17.90 -0.37
N MET A 85 -9.85 18.40 0.21
CA MET A 85 -8.88 17.57 0.95
C MET A 85 -9.55 16.85 2.12
N SER A 86 -10.43 17.54 2.85
CA SER A 86 -11.17 16.96 3.96
C SER A 86 -12.13 15.86 3.52
N MET A 87 -12.79 16.05 2.37
CA MET A 87 -13.68 15.03 1.79
C MET A 87 -12.90 13.80 1.31
N ILE A 88 -11.77 14.00 0.62
CA ILE A 88 -10.89 12.91 0.18
C ILE A 88 -10.33 12.15 1.38
N ALA A 89 -9.99 12.86 2.48
CA ALA A 89 -9.49 12.23 3.68
C ALA A 89 -10.48 11.22 4.29
N ALA A 90 -11.79 11.50 4.25
CA ALA A 90 -12.81 10.54 4.66
C ALA A 90 -12.81 9.28 3.76
N THR A 91 -12.60 9.44 2.45
CA THR A 91 -12.43 8.31 1.52
C THR A 91 -11.18 7.50 1.84
N VAL A 92 -10.06 8.15 2.15
CA VAL A 92 -8.82 7.48 2.57
C VAL A 92 -9.03 6.69 3.87
N GLN A 93 -9.76 7.22 4.84
CA GLN A 93 -10.11 6.49 6.07
C GLN A 93 -10.92 5.23 5.75
N CYS A 94 -11.96 5.35 4.93
CA CYS A 94 -12.79 4.22 4.50
C CYS A 94 -11.96 3.15 3.78
N ALA A 95 -11.16 3.55 2.80
CA ALA A 95 -10.26 2.65 2.09
C ALA A 95 -9.27 1.97 3.05
N SER A 96 -8.75 2.69 4.05
CA SER A 96 -7.84 2.15 5.05
C SER A 96 -8.48 1.09 5.94
N VAL A 97 -9.77 1.21 6.26
CA VAL A 97 -10.53 0.17 6.96
C VAL A 97 -10.61 -1.10 6.12
N TRP A 98 -10.91 -0.97 4.82
CA TRP A 98 -10.90 -2.12 3.91
C TRP A 98 -9.50 -2.71 3.74
N MET A 99 -8.47 -1.87 3.69
CA MET A 99 -7.08 -2.32 3.66
C MET A 99 -6.75 -3.15 4.89
N LEU A 100 -7.09 -2.68 6.10
CA LEU A 100 -6.89 -3.45 7.34
C LEU A 100 -7.64 -4.78 7.31
N ALA A 101 -8.88 -4.79 6.85
CA ALA A 101 -9.67 -6.00 6.72
C ALA A 101 -9.04 -7.00 5.74
N LEU A 102 -8.59 -6.55 4.57
CA LEU A 102 -7.94 -7.40 3.56
C LEU A 102 -6.56 -7.88 4.02
N VAL A 103 -5.76 -7.04 4.68
CA VAL A 103 -4.48 -7.47 5.27
C VAL A 103 -4.74 -8.51 6.36
N HIS A 104 -5.78 -8.33 7.18
CA HIS A 104 -6.18 -9.31 8.18
C HIS A 104 -6.60 -10.64 7.56
N LEU A 105 -7.45 -10.57 6.54
CA LEU A 105 -7.95 -11.73 5.83
C LEU A 105 -6.82 -12.47 5.09
N GLY A 106 -5.94 -11.75 4.39
CA GLY A 106 -4.78 -12.31 3.70
C GLY A 106 -3.80 -12.96 4.65
N ASN A 107 -3.59 -12.37 5.84
CA ASN A 107 -2.77 -13.00 6.88
C ASN A 107 -3.41 -14.30 7.42
N ARG A 108 -4.73 -14.29 7.67
CA ARG A 108 -5.48 -15.43 8.22
C ARG A 108 -5.63 -16.58 7.22
N LEU A 109 -6.09 -16.27 6.01
CA LEU A 109 -6.42 -17.26 4.99
C LEU A 109 -5.21 -17.70 4.17
N ARG A 110 -4.14 -16.90 4.12
CA ARG A 110 -2.96 -17.11 3.25
C ARG A 110 -3.35 -17.34 1.77
N ARG A 111 -4.41 -16.66 1.33
CA ARG A 111 -4.92 -16.71 -0.05
C ARG A 111 -4.35 -15.59 -0.89
N ARG A 112 -3.77 -15.93 -2.04
CA ARG A 112 -3.13 -14.94 -2.92
C ARG A 112 -4.12 -13.90 -3.46
N GLU A 113 -5.37 -14.31 -3.67
CA GLU A 113 -6.42 -13.47 -4.25
C GLU A 113 -6.68 -12.24 -3.37
N VAL A 114 -6.53 -12.36 -2.05
CA VAL A 114 -6.74 -11.25 -1.11
C VAL A 114 -5.69 -10.16 -1.31
N TRP A 115 -4.42 -10.53 -1.52
CA TRP A 115 -3.36 -9.59 -1.88
C TRP A 115 -3.60 -9.00 -3.28
N GLY A 116 -4.10 -9.83 -4.19
CA GLY A 116 -4.53 -9.42 -5.53
C GLY A 116 -5.58 -8.30 -5.49
N TRP A 117 -6.56 -8.35 -4.59
CA TRP A 117 -7.56 -7.29 -4.45
C TRP A 117 -6.98 -5.97 -3.95
N LEU A 118 -6.03 -6.00 -3.02
CA LEU A 118 -5.30 -4.80 -2.60
C LEU A 118 -4.50 -4.19 -3.76
N LEU A 119 -3.79 -5.04 -4.52
CA LEU A 119 -3.03 -4.60 -5.67
C LEU A 119 -3.93 -4.05 -6.78
N ALA A 120 -5.06 -4.71 -7.06
CA ALA A 120 -6.04 -4.27 -8.04
C ALA A 120 -6.60 -2.88 -7.69
N GLY A 121 -6.96 -2.65 -6.42
CA GLY A 121 -7.39 -1.34 -5.95
C GLY A 121 -6.32 -0.26 -6.20
N LEU A 122 -5.06 -0.57 -5.91
CA LEU A 122 -3.93 0.33 -6.14
C LEU A 122 -3.71 0.64 -7.63
N LEU A 123 -3.84 -0.38 -8.50
CA LEU A 123 -3.69 -0.25 -9.95
C LEU A 123 -4.85 0.49 -10.61
N VAL A 124 -6.04 0.50 -10.00
CA VAL A 124 -7.17 1.33 -10.47
C VAL A 124 -6.97 2.78 -10.05
N TRP A 125 -6.60 3.01 -8.78
CA TRP A 125 -6.47 4.35 -8.22
C TRP A 125 -5.25 5.11 -8.74
N ALA A 126 -4.05 4.55 -8.58
CA ALA A 126 -2.80 5.30 -8.74
C ALA A 126 -2.55 5.85 -10.15
N PRO A 127 -2.83 5.11 -11.26
CA PRO A 127 -2.58 5.65 -12.59
C PRO A 127 -3.40 6.90 -12.88
N GLN A 128 -4.65 6.94 -12.40
CA GLN A 128 -5.54 8.06 -12.62
C GLN A 128 -5.10 9.27 -11.77
N ASP A 129 -4.77 9.06 -10.50
CA ASP A 129 -4.37 10.13 -9.59
C ASP A 129 -3.03 10.78 -10.00
N VAL A 130 -2.05 9.95 -10.37
CA VAL A 130 -0.75 10.41 -10.88
C VAL A 130 -0.91 11.15 -12.20
N LEU A 131 -1.74 10.65 -13.13
CA LEU A 131 -1.95 11.30 -14.43
C LEU A 131 -2.52 12.71 -14.27
N PHE A 132 -3.58 12.87 -13.48
CA PHE A 132 -4.19 14.18 -13.26
C PHE A 132 -3.25 15.12 -12.50
N SER A 133 -2.49 14.60 -11.54
CA SER A 133 -1.50 15.40 -10.81
C SER A 133 -0.36 15.90 -11.71
N LEU A 134 0.11 15.07 -12.64
CA LEU A 134 1.12 15.46 -13.64
C LEU A 134 0.57 16.49 -14.63
N GLN A 135 -0.66 16.32 -15.11
CA GLN A 135 -1.33 17.32 -15.96
C GLN A 135 -1.44 18.67 -15.25
N ALA A 136 -1.74 18.65 -13.95
CA ALA A 136 -1.81 19.83 -13.10
C ALA A 136 -0.44 20.37 -12.63
N ARG A 137 0.68 19.69 -12.95
CA ARG A 137 2.03 20.00 -12.45
C ARG A 137 2.12 20.05 -10.91
N VAL A 138 1.24 19.35 -10.22
CA VAL A 138 1.21 19.28 -8.75
C VAL A 138 2.14 18.16 -8.29
N TRP A 139 3.44 18.43 -8.31
CA TRP A 139 4.47 17.44 -7.98
C TRP A 139 4.38 16.89 -6.56
N GLY A 140 3.78 17.64 -5.63
CA GLY A 140 3.52 17.18 -4.27
C GLY A 140 2.62 15.94 -4.23
N HIS A 141 1.57 15.88 -5.06
CA HIS A 141 0.71 14.71 -5.17
C HIS A 141 1.45 13.52 -5.78
N VAL A 142 2.18 13.75 -6.87
CA VAL A 142 2.96 12.69 -7.53
C VAL A 142 3.95 12.05 -6.56
N ALA A 143 4.59 12.85 -5.70
CA ALA A 143 5.50 12.33 -4.68
C ALA A 143 4.79 11.51 -3.60
N ILE A 144 3.59 11.93 -3.16
CA ILE A 144 2.76 11.19 -2.21
C ILE A 144 2.34 9.84 -2.82
N ASP A 145 1.83 9.85 -4.05
CA ASP A 145 1.38 8.64 -4.76
C ASP A 145 2.54 7.67 -4.98
N ALA A 146 3.69 8.18 -5.43
CA ALA A 146 4.89 7.37 -5.61
C ALA A 146 5.35 6.73 -4.29
N THR A 147 5.27 7.47 -3.19
CA THR A 147 5.62 6.95 -1.86
C THR A 147 4.67 5.82 -1.43
N ALA A 148 3.36 6.00 -1.64
CA ALA A 148 2.36 4.97 -1.35
C ALA A 148 2.59 3.71 -2.20
N LEU A 149 2.84 3.88 -3.50
CA LEU A 149 3.12 2.78 -4.43
C LEU A 149 4.38 2.01 -4.05
N VAL A 150 5.49 2.71 -3.76
CA VAL A 150 6.74 2.06 -3.32
C VAL A 150 6.56 1.35 -1.98
N ALA A 151 5.75 1.91 -1.06
CA ALA A 151 5.48 1.28 0.23
C ALA A 151 4.62 0.02 0.11
N MET A 152 3.74 -0.08 -0.89
CA MET A 152 2.73 -1.14 -0.96
C MET A 152 2.94 -2.16 -2.08
N VAL A 153 3.37 -1.75 -3.28
CA VAL A 153 3.47 -2.65 -4.44
C VAL A 153 4.51 -3.76 -4.22
N PRO A 154 5.76 -3.47 -3.82
CA PRO A 154 6.75 -4.52 -3.59
C PRO A 154 6.31 -5.60 -2.58
N PRO A 155 5.80 -5.26 -1.37
CA PRO A 155 5.35 -6.29 -0.43
C PRO A 155 4.11 -7.04 -0.93
N LEU A 156 3.19 -6.39 -1.65
CA LEU A 156 2.02 -7.06 -2.22
C LEU A 156 2.40 -8.07 -3.31
N VAL A 157 3.28 -7.69 -4.24
CA VAL A 157 3.79 -8.60 -5.28
C VAL A 157 4.56 -9.76 -4.65
N TRP A 158 5.35 -9.49 -3.62
CA TRP A 158 6.05 -10.55 -2.88
C TRP A 158 5.07 -11.51 -2.20
N LEU A 159 4.01 -11.02 -1.57
CA LEU A 159 2.98 -11.88 -0.95
C LEU A 159 2.18 -12.67 -1.99
N LEU A 160 1.83 -12.04 -3.11
CA LEU A 160 1.09 -12.67 -4.22
C LEU A 160 1.85 -13.85 -4.84
N THR A 161 3.19 -13.76 -4.90
CA THR A 161 4.05 -14.83 -5.45
C THR A 161 4.38 -15.94 -4.44
N ARG A 162 4.19 -15.69 -3.14
CA ARG A 162 4.58 -16.61 -2.05
C ARG A 162 3.42 -17.35 -1.42
N ASP A 163 2.25 -16.72 -1.34
CA ASP A 163 1.03 -17.41 -0.95
C ASP A 163 0.52 -18.14 -2.21
N THR A 164 0.48 -19.48 -2.17
CA THR A 164 0.24 -20.34 -3.35
C THR A 164 -1.14 -20.99 -3.37
N VAL A 165 -1.96 -20.71 -2.36
CA VAL A 165 -3.31 -21.24 -2.21
C VAL A 165 -4.33 -20.17 -2.55
#